data_AF-A0A646HL73-F1
#
_entry.id   AF-A0A646HL73-F1
#
_cell.length_a   1.000
_cell.length_b   1.000
_cell.length_c   1.000
_cell.angle_alpha   90.00
_cell.angle_beta   90.00
_cell.angle_gamma   90.00
#
_symmetry.space_group_name_H-M   'P 1'
#
loop_
_entity.id
_entity.type
_entity.pdbx_description
1 polymer ?
#
loop_
_entity_poly.entity_id
_entity_poly.type
_entity_poly.pdbx_seq_one_letter_code
_entity_poly.pdbx_strand_id
1 'polypeptide(L)'
;MKKILSIMIVVWGIAVLCTLFLSSCKRPEALDNSTLVNSARNVALTFGPAYVPFFKEANVSDVQVFKKKDYGGDSRPQIRKQIGRKFYTVTFTYDSTAVKFDFGFAARVRIWKDTGEPLDVIFGNGWGRNFFFLSFKEQTNHSPNDYEKVASDSIVKVPLQTVHEPENIWNSNADNKQDSLSTRDFSSHGFVEDKE
;
A
#
# COMPACT_ATOMS: atom_id res chain seq x y z
N MET A 1 -20.93 54.91 41.73
CA MET A 1 -19.69 54.74 40.93
C MET A 1 -19.05 53.36 41.09
N LYS A 2 -18.82 52.82 42.30
CA LYS A 2 -18.21 51.49 42.53
C LYS A 2 -18.88 50.30 41.80
N LYS A 3 -20.21 50.28 41.67
CA LYS A 3 -20.94 49.18 40.99
C LYS A 3 -20.69 49.13 39.47
N ILE A 4 -20.53 50.28 38.82
CA ILE A 4 -20.29 50.36 37.36
C ILE A 4 -18.87 49.90 37.04
N LEU A 5 -17.89 50.26 37.89
CA LEU A 5 -16.50 49.83 37.75
C LEU A 5 -16.36 48.30 37.91
N SER A 6 -17.11 47.69 38.82
CA SER A 6 -17.13 46.23 39.01
C SER A 6 -17.71 45.47 37.81
N ILE A 7 -18.72 46.01 37.14
CA ILE A 7 -19.34 45.38 35.97
C ILE A 7 -18.38 45.41 34.77
N MET A 8 -17.67 46.52 34.55
CA MET A 8 -16.69 46.64 33.47
C MET A 8 -15.54 45.63 33.61
N ILE A 9 -15.05 45.38 34.83
CA ILE A 9 -13.97 44.42 35.10
C ILE A 9 -14.41 42.98 34.80
N VAL A 10 -15.64 42.60 35.17
CA VAL A 10 -16.17 41.26 34.93
C VAL A 10 -16.37 41.01 33.43
N VAL A 11 -16.90 41.99 32.70
CA VAL A 11 -17.12 41.87 31.24
C VAL A 11 -15.78 41.74 30.50
N TRP A 12 -14.75 42.48 30.92
CA TRP A 12 -13.43 42.38 30.29
C TRP A 12 -12.74 41.05 30.62
N GLY A 13 -12.89 40.55 31.85
CA GLY A 13 -12.40 39.22 32.24
C GLY A 13 -13.05 38.09 31.45
N ILE A 14 -14.36 38.16 31.19
CA ILE A 14 -15.09 37.18 30.37
C ILE A 14 -14.63 37.24 28.90
N ALA A 15 -14.38 38.43 28.36
CA ALA A 15 -13.88 38.58 27.00
C ALA A 15 -12.47 37.98 26.83
N VAL A 16 -11.55 38.24 27.77
CA VAL A 16 -10.20 37.65 27.79
C VAL A 16 -10.29 36.11 27.90
N LEU A 17 -11.14 35.60 28.80
CA LEU A 17 -11.35 34.17 28.96
C LEU A 17 -11.95 33.51 27.70
N CYS A 18 -12.86 34.20 27.01
CA CYS A 18 -13.42 33.74 25.73
C CYS A 18 -12.37 33.73 24.62
N THR A 19 -11.50 34.74 24.51
CA THR A 19 -10.42 34.75 23.51
C THR A 19 -9.37 33.67 23.76
N LEU A 20 -9.06 33.36 25.03
CA LEU A 20 -8.15 32.27 25.40
C LEU A 20 -8.78 30.89 25.14
N PHE A 21 -10.07 30.71 25.41
CA PHE A 21 -10.80 29.47 25.08
C PHE A 21 -10.90 29.24 23.56
N LEU A 22 -11.17 30.29 22.78
CA LEU A 22 -11.22 30.21 21.31
C LEU A 22 -9.82 29.97 20.71
N SER A 23 -8.76 30.54 21.31
CA SER A 23 -7.36 30.33 20.88
C SER A 23 -6.81 28.95 21.30
N SER A 24 -7.36 28.34 22.35
CA SER A 24 -7.03 26.97 22.79
C SER A 24 -7.78 25.90 21.98
N CYS A 25 -8.74 26.30 21.15
CA CYS A 25 -9.30 25.45 20.10
C CYS A 25 -8.32 25.40 18.90
N LYS A 26 -7.07 24.99 19.16
CA LYS A 26 -6.21 24.48 18.09
C LYS A 26 -6.98 23.30 17.50
N ARG A 27 -7.51 23.48 16.28
CA ARG A 27 -8.02 22.42 15.43
C ARG A 27 -7.03 21.26 15.59
N PRO A 28 -7.46 20.05 16.02
CA PRO A 28 -6.54 18.93 16.10
C PRO A 28 -5.93 18.80 14.72
N GLU A 29 -4.64 19.14 14.63
CA GLU A 29 -3.91 19.20 13.38
C GLU A 29 -4.18 17.85 12.71
N ALA A 30 -4.63 17.89 11.46
CA ALA A 30 -4.76 16.67 10.69
C ALA A 30 -3.40 15.97 10.81
N LEU A 31 -3.39 14.76 11.39
CA LEU A 31 -2.18 13.99 11.62
C LEU A 31 -1.33 14.06 10.35
N ASP A 32 -0.11 14.57 10.47
CA ASP A 32 0.72 14.83 9.31
C ASP A 32 0.86 13.56 8.46
N ASN A 33 0.73 13.69 7.14
CA ASN A 33 0.73 12.55 6.22
C ASN A 33 2.02 11.73 6.37
N SER A 34 3.16 12.37 6.66
CA SER A 34 4.41 11.65 6.91
C SER A 34 4.32 10.75 8.16
N THR A 35 3.65 11.22 9.21
CA THR A 35 3.44 10.47 10.46
C THR A 35 2.52 9.28 10.23
N LEU A 36 1.44 9.47 9.47
CA LEU A 36 0.54 8.38 9.04
C LEU A 36 1.28 7.32 8.24
N VAL A 37 2.09 7.72 7.26
CA VAL A 37 2.87 6.81 6.41
C VAL A 37 3.91 6.06 7.23
N ASN A 38 4.63 6.73 8.14
CA ASN A 38 5.62 6.10 9.01
C ASN A 38 4.98 5.09 9.97
N SER A 39 3.85 5.45 10.59
CA SER A 39 3.08 4.55 11.45
C SER A 39 2.60 3.32 10.66
N ALA A 40 2.02 3.53 9.48
CA ALA A 40 1.56 2.45 8.61
C ALA A 40 2.71 1.53 8.18
N ARG A 41 3.87 2.10 7.83
CA ARG A 41 5.05 1.33 7.45
C ARG A 41 5.56 0.48 8.63
N ASN A 42 5.58 1.03 9.84
CA ASN A 42 5.97 0.28 11.04
C ASN A 42 5.03 -0.90 11.32
N VAL A 43 3.71 -0.69 11.21
CA VAL A 43 2.73 -1.76 11.36
C VAL A 43 2.94 -2.86 10.31
N ALA A 44 3.12 -2.48 9.05
CA ALA A 44 3.38 -3.43 7.98
C ALA A 44 4.69 -4.20 8.18
N LEU A 45 5.77 -3.53 8.57
CA LEU A 45 7.06 -4.15 8.88
C LEU A 45 6.93 -5.18 10.01
N THR A 46 6.09 -4.89 11.00
CA THR A 46 5.91 -5.76 12.17
C THR A 46 5.16 -7.05 11.84
N PHE A 47 4.14 -7.00 10.98
CA PHE A 47 3.27 -8.15 10.71
C PHE A 47 3.48 -8.80 9.33
N GLY A 48 4.22 -8.14 8.45
CA GLY A 48 4.50 -8.60 7.10
C GLY A 48 5.78 -7.96 6.55
N PRO A 49 6.94 -8.19 7.19
CA PRO A 49 8.22 -7.64 6.73
C PRO A 49 8.52 -8.04 5.27
N ALA A 50 8.08 -9.23 4.85
CA ALA A 50 8.25 -9.75 3.49
C ALA A 50 7.57 -8.90 2.40
N TYR A 51 6.54 -8.10 2.73
CA TYR A 51 5.85 -7.22 1.77
C TYR A 51 6.56 -5.88 1.59
N VAL A 52 7.31 -5.42 2.59
CA VAL A 52 7.93 -4.08 2.63
C VAL A 52 8.87 -3.81 1.45
N PRO A 53 9.68 -4.77 0.96
CA PRO A 53 10.51 -4.57 -0.23
C PRO A 53 9.72 -4.24 -1.51
N PHE A 54 8.43 -4.57 -1.56
CA PHE A 54 7.57 -4.30 -2.73
C PHE A 54 6.85 -2.96 -2.65
N PHE A 55 7.03 -2.19 -1.57
CA PHE A 55 6.37 -0.90 -1.41
C PHE A 55 6.97 0.14 -2.36
N LYS A 56 6.10 0.83 -3.09
CA LYS A 56 6.46 1.97 -3.94
C LYS A 56 6.04 3.28 -3.29
N GLU A 57 4.85 3.76 -3.61
CA GLU A 57 4.30 5.02 -3.12
C GLU A 57 3.32 4.74 -1.97
N ALA A 58 3.14 5.74 -1.10
CA ALA A 58 2.18 5.68 -0.02
C ALA A 58 1.10 6.74 -0.21
N ASN A 59 -0.13 6.29 -0.42
CA ASN A 59 -1.29 7.14 -0.64
C ASN A 59 -2.14 7.19 0.63
N VAL A 60 -2.33 8.39 1.18
CA VAL A 60 -3.19 8.63 2.34
C VAL A 60 -4.56 9.09 1.86
N SER A 61 -5.61 8.38 2.25
CA SER A 61 -6.98 8.77 1.94
C SER A 61 -7.45 9.96 2.78
N ASP A 62 -8.49 10.64 2.31
CA ASP A 62 -9.32 11.50 3.17
C ASP A 62 -9.88 10.72 4.37
N VAL A 63 -10.34 11.47 5.38
CA VAL A 63 -10.96 10.92 6.58
C VAL A 63 -12.24 10.15 6.21
N GLN A 64 -12.31 8.91 6.66
CA GLN A 64 -13.47 8.03 6.50
C GLN A 64 -14.16 7.80 7.84
N VAL A 65 -15.44 7.39 7.79
CA VAL A 65 -16.23 7.03 8.98
C VAL A 65 -16.46 5.52 8.95
N PHE A 66 -16.13 4.85 10.05
CA PHE A 66 -16.26 3.40 10.20
C PHE A 66 -17.72 2.98 10.26
N LYS A 67 -18.13 2.12 9.34
CA LYS A 67 -19.49 1.62 9.15
C LYS A 67 -19.52 0.12 9.38
N LYS A 68 -20.71 -0.41 9.71
CA LYS A 68 -20.93 -1.85 9.90
C LYS A 68 -20.46 -2.71 8.70
N LYS A 69 -20.60 -2.17 7.48
CA LYS A 69 -20.21 -2.87 6.25
C LYS A 69 -18.69 -2.95 6.04
N ASP A 70 -17.91 -2.11 6.71
CA ASP A 70 -16.45 -2.05 6.54
C ASP A 70 -15.72 -3.26 7.13
N TYR A 71 -16.48 -4.15 7.78
CA TYR A 71 -16.00 -5.42 8.32
C TYR A 71 -17.00 -6.57 8.07
N GLY A 72 -17.57 -6.62 6.86
CA GLY A 72 -18.39 -7.75 6.41
C GLY A 72 -19.69 -7.96 7.19
N GLY A 73 -20.14 -6.97 7.97
CA GLY A 73 -21.31 -7.11 8.84
C GLY A 73 -21.05 -7.78 10.18
N ASP A 74 -19.79 -8.09 10.51
CA ASP A 74 -19.40 -8.66 11.80
C ASP A 74 -19.91 -7.79 12.96
N SER A 75 -20.70 -8.40 13.83
CA SER A 75 -21.40 -7.73 14.92
C SER A 75 -20.80 -7.99 16.30
N ARG A 76 -19.58 -8.54 16.38
CA ARG A 76 -18.88 -8.71 17.65
C ARG A 76 -18.81 -7.38 18.43
N PRO A 77 -19.00 -7.37 19.76
CA PRO A 77 -19.11 -6.14 20.53
C PRO A 77 -17.94 -5.18 20.35
N GLN A 78 -16.72 -5.71 20.20
CA GLN A 78 -15.48 -4.97 20.02
C GLN A 78 -15.44 -4.16 18.71
N ILE A 79 -16.12 -4.64 17.66
CA ILE A 79 -16.23 -3.97 16.35
C ILE A 79 -17.43 -3.02 16.36
N ARG A 80 -18.57 -3.49 16.90
CA ARG A 80 -19.82 -2.70 16.95
C ARG A 80 -19.64 -1.37 17.68
N LYS A 81 -18.87 -1.34 18.78
CA LYS A 81 -18.58 -0.11 19.54
C LYS A 81 -17.77 0.93 18.76
N GLN A 82 -17.15 0.56 17.64
CA GLN A 82 -16.30 1.45 16.83
C GLN A 82 -17.08 2.12 15.69
N ILE A 83 -18.34 1.72 15.44
CA ILE A 83 -19.18 2.30 14.41
C ILE A 83 -19.31 3.81 14.67
N GLY A 84 -19.06 4.61 13.64
CA GLY A 84 -19.05 6.08 13.73
C GLY A 84 -17.68 6.70 14.02
N ARG A 85 -16.67 5.92 14.44
CA ARG A 85 -15.31 6.44 14.60
C ARG A 85 -14.69 6.79 13.25
N LYS A 86 -13.82 7.79 13.25
CA LYS A 86 -13.14 8.29 12.04
C LYS A 86 -11.76 7.66 11.88
N PHE A 87 -11.35 7.36 10.66
CA PHE A 87 -10.04 6.76 10.36
C PHE A 87 -9.47 7.27 9.03
N TYR A 88 -8.16 7.11 8.87
CA TYR A 88 -7.43 7.29 7.61
C TYR A 88 -7.08 5.91 7.02
N THR A 89 -6.92 5.83 5.71
CA THR A 89 -6.37 4.65 5.05
C THR A 89 -5.06 5.02 4.37
N VAL A 90 -3.98 4.33 4.72
CA VAL A 90 -2.70 4.42 4.03
C VAL A 90 -2.55 3.20 3.14
N THR A 91 -2.40 3.42 1.84
CA THR A 91 -2.23 2.34 0.84
C THR A 91 -0.84 2.43 0.23
N PHE A 92 -0.06 1.36 0.36
CA PHE A 92 1.23 1.20 -0.30
C PHE A 92 1.03 0.54 -1.67
N THR A 93 1.40 1.25 -2.73
CA THR A 93 1.38 0.71 -4.09
C THR A 93 2.56 -0.23 -4.32
N TYR A 94 2.51 -0.97 -5.42
CA TYR A 94 3.56 -1.90 -5.81
C TYR A 94 3.71 -1.93 -7.34
N ASP A 95 4.81 -2.53 -7.79
CA ASP A 95 5.03 -2.80 -9.21
C ASP A 95 4.44 -4.17 -9.58
N SER A 96 3.32 -4.16 -10.30
CA SER A 96 2.63 -5.39 -10.72
C SER A 96 3.37 -6.19 -11.79
N THR A 97 4.45 -5.64 -12.36
CA THR A 97 5.32 -6.39 -13.28
C THR A 97 6.34 -7.26 -12.52
N ALA A 98 6.68 -6.89 -11.28
CA ALA A 98 7.67 -7.58 -10.46
C ALA A 98 7.07 -8.65 -9.53
N VAL A 99 5.86 -8.40 -9.01
CA VAL A 99 5.13 -9.31 -8.12
C VAL A 99 3.65 -9.26 -8.47
N LYS A 100 2.88 -10.32 -8.20
CA LYS A 100 1.41 -10.29 -8.32
C LYS A 100 0.78 -10.44 -6.95
N PHE A 101 -0.06 -9.48 -6.60
CA PHE A 101 -0.90 -9.53 -5.41
C PHE A 101 -2.37 -9.62 -5.84
N ASP A 102 -3.18 -10.33 -5.04
CA ASP A 102 -4.62 -10.50 -5.28
C ASP A 102 -5.38 -9.16 -5.21
N PHE A 103 -4.87 -8.24 -4.38
CA PHE A 103 -5.33 -6.88 -4.29
C PHE A 103 -4.40 -5.94 -5.05
N GLY A 104 -4.96 -4.88 -5.64
CA GLY A 104 -4.23 -3.82 -6.35
C GLY A 104 -3.35 -2.93 -5.47
N PHE A 105 -2.85 -3.44 -4.34
CA PHE A 105 -1.92 -2.77 -3.44
C PHE A 105 -0.99 -3.80 -2.77
N ALA A 106 0.19 -3.35 -2.32
CA ALA A 106 1.11 -4.19 -1.55
C ALA A 106 0.65 -4.34 -0.10
N ALA A 107 0.22 -3.23 0.52
CA ALA A 107 -0.38 -3.23 1.84
C ALA A 107 -1.34 -2.05 2.00
N ARG A 108 -2.32 -2.21 2.88
CA ARG A 108 -3.25 -1.17 3.30
C ARG A 108 -3.35 -1.20 4.81
N VAL A 109 -3.13 -0.05 5.45
CA VAL A 109 -3.24 0.12 6.89
C VAL A 109 -4.31 1.16 7.17
N ARG A 110 -5.26 0.84 8.05
CA ARG A 110 -6.22 1.82 8.55
C ARG A 110 -5.78 2.31 9.92
N ILE A 111 -5.86 3.62 10.14
CA ILE A 111 -5.39 4.27 11.36
C ILE A 111 -6.50 5.15 11.92
N TRP A 112 -6.80 4.99 13.21
CA TRP A 112 -7.82 5.80 13.88
C TRP A 112 -7.42 7.27 13.94
N LYS A 113 -8.36 8.17 13.59
CA LYS A 113 -8.10 9.62 13.53
C LYS A 113 -7.92 10.25 14.91
N ASP A 114 -8.61 9.72 15.91
CA ASP A 114 -8.63 10.21 17.29
C ASP A 114 -7.40 9.77 18.09
N THR A 115 -6.95 8.52 17.92
CA THR A 115 -5.82 7.97 18.71
C THR A 115 -4.51 7.84 17.92
N GLY A 116 -4.55 7.81 16.59
CA GLY A 116 -3.38 7.49 15.76
C GLY A 116 -2.97 6.01 15.82
N GLU A 117 -3.73 5.18 16.55
CA GLU A 117 -3.47 3.75 16.66
C GLU A 117 -3.95 3.01 15.40
N PRO A 118 -3.29 1.91 15.01
CA PRO A 118 -3.73 1.12 13.88
C PRO A 118 -5.06 0.43 14.20
N LEU A 119 -5.97 0.46 13.23
CA LEU A 119 -7.23 -0.27 13.21
C LEU A 119 -6.99 -1.68 12.67
N ASP A 120 -6.33 -1.78 11.51
CA ASP A 120 -5.90 -3.02 10.89
C ASP A 120 -4.82 -2.82 9.83
N VAL A 121 -4.22 -3.93 9.40
CA VAL A 121 -3.36 -4.06 8.23
C VAL A 121 -3.84 -5.22 7.36
N ILE A 122 -3.90 -4.99 6.05
CA ILE A 122 -4.20 -6.00 5.03
C ILE A 122 -3.09 -5.93 3.98
N PHE A 123 -2.49 -7.07 3.66
CA PHE A 123 -1.47 -7.23 2.64
C PHE A 123 -2.10 -7.65 1.31
N GLY A 124 -1.34 -7.45 0.23
CA GLY A 124 -1.81 -7.62 -1.13
C GLY A 124 -2.41 -8.99 -1.46
N ASN A 125 -2.10 -10.04 -0.70
CA ASN A 125 -2.58 -11.41 -0.93
C ASN A 125 -3.74 -11.86 -0.02
N GLY A 126 -4.48 -10.93 0.60
CA GLY A 126 -5.60 -11.31 1.48
C GLY A 126 -5.26 -11.33 2.97
N TRP A 127 -4.00 -11.57 3.33
CA TRP A 127 -3.62 -11.74 4.73
C TRP A 127 -3.62 -10.43 5.50
N GLY A 128 -3.93 -10.48 6.79
CA GLY A 128 -3.99 -9.28 7.60
C GLY A 128 -4.17 -9.52 9.10
N ARG A 129 -4.18 -8.42 9.84
CA ARG A 129 -4.43 -8.36 11.28
C ARG A 129 -5.30 -7.16 11.60
N ASN A 130 -6.23 -7.34 12.52
CA ASN A 130 -7.02 -6.25 13.09
C ASN A 130 -6.67 -6.09 14.57
N PHE A 131 -6.91 -4.89 15.10
CA PHE A 131 -6.57 -4.52 16.46
C PHE A 131 -7.83 -4.25 17.31
N PHE A 132 -8.97 -4.87 16.97
CA PHE A 132 -10.22 -4.71 17.73
C PHE A 132 -10.22 -5.50 19.05
N PHE A 133 -9.55 -6.65 19.07
CA PHE A 133 -9.56 -7.60 20.19
C PHE A 133 -8.30 -7.51 21.06
N LEU A 134 -7.16 -7.33 20.42
CA LEU A 134 -5.87 -7.07 21.04
C LEU A 134 -5.27 -5.85 20.34
N SER A 135 -4.78 -4.90 21.11
CA SER A 135 -4.07 -3.72 20.61
C SER A 135 -2.80 -4.09 19.86
N PHE A 136 -2.26 -3.15 19.08
CA PHE A 136 -0.96 -3.32 18.43
C PHE A 136 0.11 -3.78 19.42
N LYS A 137 0.23 -3.06 20.54
CA LYS A 137 1.21 -3.36 21.59
C LYS A 137 1.07 -4.78 22.16
N GLU A 138 -0.16 -5.21 22.43
CA GLU A 138 -0.42 -6.57 22.93
C GLU A 138 -0.02 -7.62 21.90
N GLN A 139 -0.37 -7.43 20.63
CA GLN A 139 -0.01 -8.37 19.56
C GLN A 139 1.50 -8.43 19.31
N THR A 140 2.24 -7.33 19.48
CA THR A 140 3.68 -7.29 19.28
C THR A 140 4.51 -7.81 20.46
N ASN A 141 3.88 -7.96 21.62
CA ASN A 141 4.55 -8.53 22.80
C ASN A 141 4.61 -10.08 22.76
N HIS A 142 3.99 -10.71 21.75
CA HIS A 142 4.05 -12.16 21.51
C HIS A 142 5.15 -12.52 20.50
N SER A 143 5.76 -13.70 20.64
CA SER A 143 7.00 -14.09 19.96
C SER A 143 6.96 -13.93 18.42
N PRO A 144 7.98 -13.28 17.80
CA PRO A 144 7.97 -12.95 16.38
C PRO A 144 8.03 -14.11 15.37
N ASN A 145 8.42 -15.31 15.80
CA ASN A 145 8.95 -16.30 14.86
C ASN A 145 7.90 -17.00 13.97
N ASP A 146 6.62 -16.96 14.33
CA ASP A 146 5.60 -17.70 13.56
C ASP A 146 5.06 -16.93 12.34
N TYR A 147 5.18 -15.59 12.31
CA TYR A 147 4.51 -14.77 11.29
C TYR A 147 5.33 -14.58 10.01
N GLU A 148 6.66 -14.47 10.11
CA GLU A 148 7.53 -14.12 8.98
C GLU A 148 7.58 -15.24 7.94
N LYS A 149 7.55 -16.50 8.41
CA LYS A 149 7.56 -17.68 7.56
C LYS A 149 6.30 -17.80 6.69
N VAL A 150 5.12 -17.61 7.29
CA VAL A 150 3.83 -17.73 6.58
C VAL A 150 3.62 -16.60 5.57
N ALA A 151 4.04 -15.38 5.92
CA ALA A 151 3.98 -14.24 5.01
C ALA A 151 4.90 -14.43 3.79
N SER A 152 6.09 -14.99 3.98
CA SER A 152 7.07 -15.17 2.89
C SER A 152 6.63 -16.23 1.89
N ASP A 153 6.11 -17.36 2.36
CA ASP A 153 5.67 -18.48 1.51
C ASP A 153 4.44 -18.13 0.66
N SER A 154 3.69 -17.09 1.04
CA SER A 154 2.45 -16.66 0.38
C SER A 154 2.64 -15.54 -0.65
N ILE A 155 3.87 -15.09 -0.92
CA ILE A 155 4.18 -14.07 -1.94
C ILE A 155 4.63 -14.75 -3.24
N VAL A 156 3.83 -14.60 -4.29
CA VAL A 156 4.14 -15.12 -5.63
C VAL A 156 4.92 -14.08 -6.43
N LYS A 157 6.24 -14.28 -6.57
CA LYS A 157 7.09 -13.45 -7.43
C LYS A 157 6.80 -13.75 -8.90
N VAL A 158 6.76 -12.70 -9.73
CA VAL A 158 6.66 -12.89 -11.18
C VAL A 158 8.03 -13.33 -11.68
N PRO A 159 8.14 -14.44 -12.43
CA PRO A 159 9.39 -14.80 -13.09
C PRO A 159 9.81 -13.62 -13.98
N LEU A 160 11.04 -13.12 -13.80
CA LEU A 160 11.63 -12.15 -14.71
C LEU A 160 11.45 -12.67 -16.13
N GLN A 161 10.76 -11.91 -16.99
CA GLN A 161 10.84 -12.15 -18.41
C GLN A 161 12.31 -11.95 -18.77
N THR A 162 13.01 -13.03 -19.10
CA THR A 162 14.32 -12.97 -19.73
C THR A 162 14.16 -12.08 -20.95
N VAL A 163 14.71 -10.88 -20.88
CA VAL A 163 14.93 -10.04 -22.06
C VAL A 163 15.68 -10.93 -23.03
N HIS A 164 15.05 -11.32 -24.14
CA HIS A 164 15.78 -11.93 -25.23
C HIS A 164 16.82 -10.90 -25.65
N GLU A 165 18.08 -11.26 -25.49
CA GLU A 165 19.19 -10.53 -26.06
C GLU A 165 18.89 -10.36 -27.55
N PRO A 166 18.84 -9.12 -28.08
CA PRO A 166 18.59 -8.94 -29.50
C PRO A 166 19.71 -9.65 -30.24
N GLU A 167 19.36 -10.64 -31.06
CA GLU A 167 20.32 -11.29 -31.95
C GLU A 167 21.06 -10.18 -32.73
N ASN A 168 22.38 -10.15 -32.57
CA ASN A 168 23.24 -9.17 -33.23
C ASN A 168 23.23 -9.45 -34.75
N ILE A 169 22.42 -8.68 -35.50
CA ILE A 169 22.35 -8.73 -36.98
C ILE A 169 23.58 -8.04 -37.64
N TRP A 170 24.55 -7.55 -36.87
CA TRP A 170 25.72 -6.82 -37.37
C TRP A 170 27.06 -7.52 -37.14
N ASN A 171 27.14 -8.82 -37.45
CA ASN A 171 28.42 -9.46 -37.82
C ASN A 171 28.46 -9.74 -39.32
N SER A 172 28.39 -8.69 -40.12
CA SER A 172 28.88 -8.70 -41.49
C SER A 172 30.38 -8.41 -41.48
N ASN A 173 31.20 -9.46 -41.52
CA ASN A 173 32.49 -9.39 -42.20
C ASN A 173 32.64 -10.64 -43.05
N ALA A 174 32.52 -10.43 -44.36
CA ALA A 174 33.07 -11.30 -45.35
C ALA A 174 34.58 -11.47 -45.10
N ASP A 175 35.08 -12.70 -45.20
CA ASP A 175 36.29 -13.03 -45.97
C ASP A 175 36.59 -14.54 -45.91
N ASN A 176 36.06 -15.24 -46.92
CA ASN A 176 36.79 -16.11 -47.84
C ASN A 176 37.61 -17.32 -47.30
N LYS A 177 37.10 -18.54 -47.56
CA LYS A 177 37.84 -19.56 -48.34
C LYS A 177 36.96 -20.75 -48.78
N GLN A 178 36.87 -20.94 -50.10
CA GLN A 178 36.81 -22.20 -50.86
C GLN A 178 37.49 -23.38 -50.12
N ASP A 179 37.05 -24.64 -50.12
CA ASP A 179 36.62 -25.56 -51.19
C ASP A 179 35.76 -26.67 -50.54
N SER A 180 34.74 -27.27 -51.15
CA SER A 180 34.86 -28.20 -52.27
C SER A 180 33.48 -28.76 -52.62
N LEU A 181 33.29 -28.99 -53.91
CA LEU A 181 32.12 -29.59 -54.56
C LEU A 181 31.70 -30.94 -53.95
N SER A 182 30.39 -31.13 -53.79
CA SER A 182 29.77 -32.42 -54.11
C SER A 182 28.34 -32.23 -54.58
N THR A 183 28.17 -32.51 -55.86
CA THR A 183 26.98 -32.57 -56.70
C THR A 183 25.90 -33.51 -56.14
N ARG A 184 24.63 -33.11 -56.32
CA ARG A 184 23.44 -33.90 -56.75
C ARG A 184 22.19 -33.17 -56.23
N ASP A 185 21.40 -32.48 -57.05
CA ASP A 185 20.47 -32.94 -58.09
C ASP A 185 19.06 -32.49 -57.65
N PHE A 186 18.64 -31.30 -58.09
CA PHE A 186 17.22 -30.96 -58.15
C PHE A 186 16.96 -30.29 -59.50
N SER A 187 16.51 -31.09 -60.45
CA SER A 187 15.78 -30.61 -61.62
C SER A 187 14.50 -31.43 -61.74
N SER A 188 13.37 -30.76 -61.54
CA SER A 188 12.33 -30.71 -62.57
C SER A 188 11.27 -29.68 -62.16
N HIS A 189 11.33 -28.53 -62.81
CA HIS A 189 10.15 -27.70 -63.03
C HIS A 189 9.17 -28.44 -63.95
N GLY A 190 7.88 -28.21 -63.70
CA GLY A 190 6.80 -28.61 -64.59
C GLY A 190 5.56 -27.76 -64.34
N PHE A 191 5.62 -26.48 -64.71
CA PHE A 191 4.42 -25.72 -65.07
C PHE A 191 4.64 -25.19 -66.48
N VAL A 192 3.84 -25.71 -67.40
CA VAL A 192 3.74 -25.31 -68.80
C VAL A 192 2.72 -24.17 -68.86
N GLU A 193 3.13 -23.04 -69.40
CA GLU A 193 2.25 -21.96 -69.84
C GLU A 193 1.87 -22.16 -71.31
N ASP A 194 0.57 -21.93 -71.54
CA ASP A 194 -0.07 -21.30 -72.70
C ASP A 194 -0.19 -22.01 -74.05
N LYS A 195 -1.41 -21.92 -74.59
CA LYS A 195 -1.69 -21.04 -75.75
C LYS A 195 -3.19 -20.85 -76.03
N GLU A 196 -3.51 -19.59 -76.34
CA GLU A 196 -4.59 -19.01 -77.18
C GLU A 196 -6.04 -19.48 -77.01
#